data_AF-A0A965Y0B6-F1
#
_entry.id   AF-A0A965Y0B6-F1
#
_cell.length_a   1.000
_cell.length_b   1.000
_cell.length_c   1.000
_cell.angle_alpha   90.00
_cell.angle_beta   90.00
_cell.angle_gamma   90.00
#
_symmetry.space_group_name_H-M   'P 1'
#
loop_
_entity.id
_entity.type
_entity.pdbx_description
1 polymer ?
#
loop_
_entity_poly.entity_id
_entity_poly.type
_entity_poly.pdbx_seq_one_letter_code
_entity_poly.pdbx_strand_id
1 'polypeptide(L)'
;MGVAENAVCCQLHLILTRSLCERGLPHENRPFQPHVTLIRQAVFPGESPPDRLIQTIRQTPIDVPVHQIHLMESRLDQGRRRYVPLFTVPLLVADNVSC
;
A
#
# COMPACT_ATOMS: atom_id res chain seq x y z
N MET A 1 1.65 6.95 -10.10
CA MET A 1 1.60 5.47 -9.99
C MET A 1 0.76 5.16 -8.78
N GLY A 2 -0.32 4.42 -8.96
CA GLY A 2 -1.27 4.13 -7.91
C GLY A 2 -1.90 2.78 -8.15
N VAL A 3 -2.59 2.28 -7.15
CA VAL A 3 -3.52 1.16 -7.34
C VAL A 3 -4.72 1.69 -8.13
N ALA A 4 -5.24 0.89 -9.07
CA ALA A 4 -6.49 1.23 -9.75
C ALA A 4 -7.62 1.48 -8.73
N GLU A 5 -8.62 2.28 -9.10
CA GLU A 5 -9.74 2.56 -8.20
C GLU A 5 -10.36 1.26 -7.69
N ASN A 6 -10.37 1.10 -6.36
CA ASN A 6 -10.79 -0.12 -5.70
C ASN A 6 -11.53 0.22 -4.42
N ALA A 7 -12.87 0.15 -4.49
CA ALA A 7 -13.74 0.48 -3.37
C ALA A 7 -13.49 -0.39 -2.13
N VAL A 8 -13.13 -1.67 -2.33
CA VAL A 8 -12.84 -2.61 -1.24
C VAL A 8 -11.59 -2.17 -0.47
N CYS A 9 -10.55 -1.73 -1.17
CA CYS A 9 -9.32 -1.20 -0.55
C CYS A 9 -9.61 0.07 0.27
N CYS A 10 -10.41 0.99 -0.27
CA CYS A 10 -10.83 2.21 0.44
C CYS A 10 -11.66 1.87 1.69
N GLN A 11 -12.61 0.95 1.58
CA GLN A 11 -13.44 0.51 2.70
C GLN A 11 -12.61 -0.16 3.79
N LEU A 12 -11.67 -1.03 3.43
CA LEU A 12 -10.74 -1.65 4.37
C LEU A 12 -9.92 -0.60 5.13
N HIS A 13 -9.39 0.40 4.42
CA HIS A 13 -8.66 1.50 5.07
C HIS A 13 -9.52 2.26 6.08
N LEU A 14 -10.79 2.56 5.75
CA LEU A 14 -11.72 3.24 6.65
C LEU A 14 -12.01 2.41 7.90
N ILE A 15 -12.29 1.10 7.75
CA ILE A 15 -12.57 0.19 8.87
C ILE A 15 -11.37 0.11 9.80
N LEU A 16 -10.17 -0.10 9.26
CA LEU A 16 -8.93 -0.17 10.04
C LEU A 16 -8.68 1.13 10.79
N THR A 17 -8.76 2.26 10.08
CA THR A 17 -8.51 3.58 10.66
C THR A 17 -9.47 3.88 11.80
N ARG A 18 -10.77 3.68 11.60
CA ARG A 18 -11.77 3.89 12.65
C ARG A 18 -11.49 3.01 13.87
N SER A 19 -11.22 1.71 13.65
CA SER A 19 -10.96 0.75 14.71
C SER A 19 -9.72 1.08 15.54
N LEU A 20 -8.68 1.64 14.89
CA LEU A 20 -7.46 2.10 15.55
C LEU A 20 -7.69 3.40 16.33
N CYS A 21 -8.42 4.37 15.75
CA CYS A 21 -8.79 5.61 16.43
C CYS A 21 -9.63 5.36 17.69
N GLU A 22 -10.61 4.44 17.62
CA GLU A 22 -11.43 4.03 18.78
C GLU A 22 -10.59 3.42 19.91
N ARG A 23 -9.37 2.93 19.60
CA ARG A 23 -8.40 2.39 20.57
C ARG A 23 -7.34 3.41 21.00
N GLY A 24 -7.50 4.68 20.63
CA GLY A 24 -6.60 5.77 21.01
C GLY A 24 -5.33 5.88 20.17
N LEU A 25 -5.23 5.19 19.04
CA LEU A 25 -4.12 5.38 18.11
C LEU A 25 -4.35 6.61 17.23
N PRO A 26 -3.28 7.36 16.90
CA PRO A 26 -3.40 8.60 16.14
C PRO A 26 -3.88 8.34 14.71
N HIS A 27 -4.70 9.26 14.21
CA HIS A 27 -5.16 9.27 12.83
C HIS A 27 -4.10 9.89 11.90
N GLU A 28 -3.90 9.31 10.72
CA GLU A 28 -3.11 9.91 9.64
C GLU A 28 -4.00 10.89 8.86
N ASN A 29 -3.67 12.19 8.92
CA ASN A 29 -4.50 13.24 8.31
C ASN A 29 -4.30 13.37 6.80
N ARG A 30 -3.29 12.71 6.22
CA ARG A 30 -3.07 12.75 4.78
C ARG A 30 -4.14 11.92 4.04
N PRO A 31 -4.62 12.40 2.88
CA PRO A 31 -5.55 11.63 2.05
C PRO A 31 -4.98 10.24 1.73
N PHE A 32 -5.84 9.22 1.87
CA PHE A 32 -5.47 7.86 1.50
C PHE A 32 -5.37 7.74 -0.03
N GLN A 33 -4.15 7.57 -0.52
CA GLN A 33 -3.85 7.33 -1.93
C GLN A 33 -3.08 6.02 -2.04
N PRO A 34 -3.75 4.88 -2.29
CA PRO A 34 -3.10 3.58 -2.32
C PRO A 34 -2.08 3.51 -3.46
N HIS A 35 -0.84 3.16 -3.14
CA HIS A 35 0.24 3.04 -4.10
C HIS A 35 1.31 2.08 -3.59
N VAL A 36 2.07 1.51 -4.52
CA VAL A 36 3.31 0.79 -4.21
C VAL A 36 4.46 1.75 -4.49
N THR A 37 5.25 2.07 -3.47
CA THR A 37 6.45 2.89 -3.65
C THR A 37 7.50 2.08 -4.41
N LEU A 38 7.87 2.50 -5.63
CA LEU A 38 8.96 1.87 -6.39
C LEU A 38 10.32 2.49 -6.04
N ILE A 39 10.37 3.81 -5.91
CA ILE A 39 11.59 4.57 -5.63
C ILE A 39 11.27 5.83 -4.82
N ARG A 40 12.22 6.28 -4.01
CA ARG A 40 12.16 7.55 -3.26
C ARG A 40 13.37 8.41 -3.68
N GLN A 41 13.16 9.71 -3.81
CA GLN A 41 14.22 10.69 -4.11
C GLN A 41 15.08 10.31 -5.34
N ALA A 42 14.44 9.81 -6.40
CA ALA A 42 15.14 9.47 -7.63
C ALA A 42 15.79 10.73 -8.22
N VAL A 43 17.09 10.62 -8.52
CA VAL A 43 17.82 11.65 -9.27
C VAL A 43 17.93 11.19 -10.70
N PHE A 44 17.37 11.96 -11.63
CA PHE A 44 17.55 11.75 -13.05
C PHE A 44 18.66 12.69 -13.54
N PRO A 45 19.60 12.23 -14.39
CA PRO A 45 20.66 13.08 -14.95
C PRO A 45 20.17 14.15 -15.96
N GLY A 46 18.92 14.62 -15.82
CA GLY A 46 18.25 15.66 -16.61
C GLY A 46 17.03 16.21 -15.84
N GLU A 47 16.27 17.14 -16.42
CA GLU A 47 15.19 17.85 -15.71
C GLU A 47 13.93 17.01 -15.44
N SER A 48 13.78 15.82 -16.04
CA SER A 48 12.57 15.01 -15.93
C SER A 48 12.85 13.51 -16.08
N PRO A 49 12.02 12.63 -15.50
CA PRO A 49 12.06 11.21 -15.81
C PRO A 49 11.85 11.01 -17.32
N PRO A 50 12.60 10.12 -17.98
CA PRO A 50 12.41 9.89 -19.41
C PRO A 50 10.97 9.47 -19.72
N ASP A 51 10.30 10.11 -20.68
CA ASP A 51 8.91 9.79 -21.05
C ASP A 51 8.69 8.31 -21.32
N ARG A 52 9.70 7.66 -21.92
CA ARG A 52 9.73 6.22 -22.17
C ARG A 52 9.55 5.40 -20.88
N LEU A 53 10.21 5.78 -19.78
CA LEU A 53 10.08 5.09 -18.50
C LEU A 53 8.65 5.21 -17.95
N ILE A 54 8.07 6.40 -17.98
CA ILE A 54 6.70 6.64 -17.52
C ILE A 54 5.70 5.85 -18.38
N GLN A 55 5.91 5.82 -19.70
CA GLN A 55 5.07 5.09 -20.63
C GLN A 55 5.15 3.57 -20.38
N THR A 56 6.35 3.00 -20.25
CA THR A 56 6.53 1.58 -19.94
C THR A 56 5.82 1.19 -18.64
N ILE A 57 5.96 2.00 -17.59
CA ILE A 57 5.29 1.79 -16.32
C ILE A 57 3.77 1.77 -16.49
N ARG A 58 3.20 2.72 -17.23
CA ARG A 58 1.74 2.80 -17.46
C ARG A 58 1.20 1.63 -18.27
N GLN A 59 2.01 1.07 -19.16
CA GLN A 59 1.63 -0.05 -20.03
C GLN A 59 1.78 -1.43 -19.36
N THR A 60 2.31 -1.48 -18.14
CA THR A 60 2.58 -2.73 -17.42
C THR A 60 1.76 -2.80 -16.14
N PRO A 61 0.42 -2.98 -16.22
CA PRO A 61 -0.38 -3.22 -15.02
C PRO A 61 0.08 -4.52 -14.34
N ILE A 62 0.06 -4.52 -13.01
CA ILE A 62 0.42 -5.68 -12.21
C ILE A 62 -0.80 -6.03 -11.37
N ASP A 63 -1.38 -7.20 -11.63
CA ASP A 63 -2.43 -7.76 -10.80
C ASP A 63 -1.80 -8.53 -9.64
N VAL A 64 -2.18 -8.15 -8.41
CA VAL A 64 -1.68 -8.78 -7.19
C VAL A 64 -2.88 -9.22 -6.36
N PRO A 65 -3.11 -10.53 -6.20
CA PRO A 65 -4.13 -11.01 -5.29
C PRO A 65 -3.75 -10.68 -3.85
N VAL A 66 -4.69 -10.16 -3.08
CA VAL A 66 -4.47 -9.78 -1.68
C VAL A 66 -4.94 -10.91 -0.78
N HIS A 67 -4.00 -11.60 -0.14
CA HIS A 67 -4.29 -12.77 0.68
C HIS A 67 -4.25 -12.53 2.18
N GLN A 68 -3.65 -11.43 2.63
CA GLN A 68 -3.38 -11.21 4.05
C GLN A 68 -3.05 -9.74 4.35
N ILE A 69 -3.24 -9.37 5.60
CA ILE A 69 -2.85 -8.07 6.17
C ILE A 69 -1.77 -8.32 7.22
N HIS A 70 -0.74 -7.48 7.21
CA HIS A 70 0.34 -7.52 8.20
C HIS A 70 0.33 -6.27 9.06
N LEU A 71 0.49 -6.43 10.38
CA LEU A 71 0.95 -5.38 11.27
C LEU A 71 2.47 -5.37 11.23
N MET A 72 3.06 -4.26 10.78
CA MET A 72 4.51 -4.14 10.55
C MET A 72 5.12 -3.13 11.51
N GLU A 73 6.28 -3.46 12.05
CA GLU A 73 7.15 -2.51 12.76
C GLU A 73 8.18 -1.93 11.80
N SER A 74 8.36 -0.61 11.83
CA SER A 74 9.44 0.08 11.11
C SER A 74 10.62 0.32 12.03
N ARG A 75 11.73 -0.40 11.82
CA ARG A 75 12.98 -0.24 12.57
C ARG A 75 14.02 0.51 11.75
N LEU A 76 14.88 1.28 12.41
CA LEU A 76 16.11 1.82 11.83
C LEU A 76 17.28 0.92 12.24
N ASP A 77 17.96 0.36 11.26
CA ASP A 77 19.13 -0.50 11.44
C ASP A 77 20.25 0.00 10.53
N GLN A 78 21.37 0.44 11.11
CA GLN A 78 22.52 1.02 10.39
C GLN A 78 22.12 2.10 9.36
N GLY A 79 21.17 2.97 9.72
CA GLY A 79 20.68 4.05 8.84
C GLY A 79 19.70 3.59 7.75
N ARG A 80 19.38 2.30 7.66
CA ARG A 80 18.38 1.75 6.73
C ARG A 80 17.10 1.41 7.47
N ARG A 81 15.95 1.70 6.83
CA ARG A 81 14.65 1.32 7.38
C ARG A 81 14.35 -0.14 7.02
N ARG A 82 14.07 -0.95 8.03
CA ARG A 82 13.64 -2.35 7.89
C ARG A 82 12.22 -2.48 8.42
N TYR A 83 11.40 -3.24 7.70
CA TYR A 83 10.04 -3.57 8.14
C TYR A 83 10.01 -5.00 8.65
N VAL A 84 9.51 -5.20 9.87
CA VAL A 84 9.41 -6.51 10.53
C VAL A 84 7.94 -6.82 10.80
N PRO A 85 7.39 -7.96 10.32
CA PRO A 85 6.03 -8.35 10.64
C PRO A 85 5.91 -8.70 12.13
N LEU A 86 4.95 -8.09 12.82
CA LEU A 86 4.60 -8.40 14.21
C LEU A 86 3.40 -9.33 14.29
N PHE A 87 2.47 -9.20 13.34
CA PHE A 87 1.24 -9.99 13.30
C PHE A 87 0.73 -10.09 11.87
N THR A 88 0.07 -11.20 11.54
CA THR A 88 -0.46 -11.49 10.21
C THR A 88 -1.88 -12.02 10.34
N VAL A 89 -2.79 -11.47 9.54
CA VAL A 89 -4.18 -11.93 9.43
C VAL A 89 -4.43 -12.37 7.99
N PRO A 90 -4.78 -13.64 7.72
CA PRO A 90 -5.20 -14.07 6.40
C PRO A 90 -6.56 -13.44 6.06
N LEU A 91 -6.71 -13.00 4.82
CA LEU A 91 -8.01 -12.65 4.24
C LEU A 91 -8.61 -13.93 3.67
N LEU A 92 -9.71 -14.37 4.28
CA LEU A 92 -10.47 -15.49 3.75
C LEU A 92 -11.20 -15.02 2.49
N VAL A 93 -11.03 -15.76 1.40
CA VAL A 93 -11.94 -15.63 0.26
C VAL A 93 -13.25 -16.27 0.71
N ALA A 94 -14.33 -15.48 0.79
CA ALA A 94 -15.65 -16.08 0.90
C ALA A 94 -15.90 -16.82 -0.41
N ASP A 95 -15.85 -18.15 -0.38
CA ASP A 95 -16.37 -18.95 -1.49
C ASP A 95 -17.81 -18.51 -1.72
N ASN A 96 -18.12 -18.16 -2.96
CA ASN A 96 -19.44 -17.68 -3.37
C ASN A 96 -20.53 -18.60 -2.81
N VAL A 97 -21.26 -18.13 -1.81
CA VAL A 97 -22.55 -18.71 -1.46
C VAL A 97 -23.49 -18.33 -2.61
N SER A 98 -23.64 -19.24 -3.56
CA SER A 98 -24.71 -19.20 -4.55
C SER A 98 -26.03 -19.27 -3.79
N CYS A 99 -26.78 -18.15 -3.79
CA CYS A 99 -28.22 -18.18 -3.59
C CYS A 99 -28.91 -18.60 -4.89
#